data_AF-A0A2L2Y0P7-F1
#
_entry.id   AF-A0A2L2Y0P7-F1
#
_cell.length_a   1.000
_cell.length_b   1.000
_cell.length_c   1.000
_cell.angle_alpha   90.00
_cell.angle_beta   90.00
_cell.angle_gamma   90.00
#
_symmetry.space_group_name_H-M   'P 1'
#
loop_
_entity.id
_entity.type
_entity.pdbx_description
1 polymer ?
#
loop_
_entity_poly.entity_id
_entity_poly.type
_entity_poly.pdbx_seq_one_letter_code
_entity_poly.pdbx_strand_id
1 'polypeptide(L)'
;MSLPCKKHFIQDNCFYECEPHIGLWVVNTTRKISSERYFKVPLCSKDCDEWFKDCKNDYTCVYNWPREFKFQKGHNICPENSQCLTFSEMYKTAKDFCESDHSWKYTESEFCMHIWFDGVADFNKKVSILPSLLALPSTSSTFLY
;
A
#
# COMPACT_ATOMS: atom_id res chain seq x y z
N MET A 1 16.84 8.36 -6.25
CA MET A 1 16.22 7.79 -5.05
C MET A 1 17.29 7.24 -4.14
N SER A 2 17.33 7.71 -2.90
CA SER A 2 18.25 7.30 -1.85
C SER A 2 18.02 5.85 -1.43
N LEU A 3 19.00 5.26 -0.74
CA LEU A 3 18.90 3.89 -0.23
C LEU A 3 17.77 3.74 0.82
N PRO A 4 17.60 4.66 1.80
CA PRO A 4 16.50 4.60 2.76
C PRO A 4 15.12 4.67 2.11
N CYS A 5 14.93 5.47 1.06
CA CYS A 5 13.66 5.48 0.34
C CYS A 5 13.46 4.21 -0.49
N LYS A 6 14.50 3.78 -1.23
CA LYS A 6 14.43 2.62 -2.12
C LYS A 6 14.07 1.31 -1.40
N LYS A 7 14.55 1.10 -0.16
CA LYS A 7 14.20 -0.11 0.61
C LYS A 7 12.68 -0.25 0.83
N HIS A 8 11.95 0.85 1.01
CA HIS A 8 10.50 0.81 1.20
C HIS A 8 9.77 0.41 -0.06
N PHE A 9 10.16 0.93 -1.23
CA PHE A 9 9.61 0.49 -2.52
C PHE A 9 9.91 -0.98 -2.83
N ILE A 10 11.07 -1.48 -2.42
CA ILE A 10 11.38 -2.91 -2.52
C ILE A 10 10.45 -3.71 -1.60
N GLN A 11 10.26 -3.26 -0.36
CA GLN A 11 9.40 -3.94 0.61
C GLN A 11 7.93 -3.94 0.19
N ASP A 12 7.41 -2.82 -0.34
CA ASP A 12 6.08 -2.71 -0.93
C ASP A 12 5.90 -3.71 -2.08
N ASN A 13 6.90 -3.83 -2.96
CA ASN A 13 6.86 -4.81 -4.03
C ASN A 13 6.92 -6.26 -3.50
N CYS A 14 7.72 -6.53 -2.47
CA CYS A 14 7.72 -7.84 -1.80
C CYS A 14 6.35 -8.15 -1.19
N PHE A 15 5.70 -7.18 -0.54
CA PHE A 15 4.35 -7.35 -0.01
C PHE A 15 3.36 -7.66 -1.14
N TYR A 16 3.35 -6.85 -2.21
CA TYR A 16 2.46 -7.03 -3.35
C TYR A 16 2.59 -8.41 -3.99
N GLU A 17 3.82 -8.90 -4.17
CA GLU A 17 4.09 -10.17 -4.85
C GLU A 17 4.01 -11.40 -3.93
N CYS A 18 4.13 -11.24 -2.60
CA CYS A 18 4.35 -12.38 -1.69
C CYS A 18 3.38 -12.48 -0.52
N GLU A 19 2.66 -11.42 -0.11
CA GLU A 19 1.73 -11.51 1.02
C GLU A 19 0.48 -12.30 0.64
N PRO A 20 0.21 -13.48 1.25
CA PRO A 20 -0.96 -14.29 0.88
C PRO A 20 -2.29 -13.76 1.46
N HIS A 21 -2.27 -12.85 2.44
CA HIS A 21 -3.47 -12.40 3.16
C HIS A 21 -4.15 -11.15 2.57
N ILE A 22 -3.94 -10.85 1.29
CA ILE A 22 -4.46 -9.63 0.64
C ILE A 22 -5.79 -9.83 -0.12
N GLY A 23 -6.31 -11.06 -0.18
CA GLY A 23 -7.41 -11.42 -1.08
C GLY A 23 -8.67 -10.55 -0.97
N LEU A 24 -8.99 -10.02 0.21
CA LEU A 24 -10.16 -9.15 0.42
C LEU A 24 -10.07 -7.79 -0.28
N TRP A 25 -8.87 -7.37 -0.66
CA TRP A 25 -8.60 -6.08 -1.29
C TRP A 25 -8.20 -6.20 -2.76
N VAL A 26 -8.18 -7.42 -3.31
CA VAL A 26 -7.94 -7.65 -4.74
C VAL A 26 -9.20 -7.28 -5.50
N VAL A 27 -9.04 -6.42 -6.49
CA VAL A 27 -10.12 -6.00 -7.40
C VAL A 27 -9.70 -6.18 -8.85
N ASN A 28 -10.68 -6.48 -9.70
CA ASN A 28 -10.49 -6.51 -11.13
C ASN A 28 -10.11 -5.13 -11.67
N THR A 29 -9.23 -5.10 -12.67
CA THR A 29 -8.80 -3.87 -13.33
C THR A 29 -8.70 -4.05 -14.84
N THR A 30 -8.92 -2.97 -15.58
CA THR A 30 -8.85 -2.94 -17.05
C THR A 30 -7.45 -2.55 -17.55
N ARG A 31 -6.41 -2.77 -16.75
CA ARG A 31 -5.03 -2.42 -17.11
C ARG A 31 -4.50 -3.40 -18.15
N LYS A 32 -3.64 -2.91 -19.06
CA LYS A 32 -3.02 -3.75 -20.10
C LYS A 32 -2.07 -4.82 -19.54
N ILE A 33 -1.56 -4.60 -18.34
CA ILE A 33 -0.46 -5.38 -17.74
C ILE A 33 -0.90 -6.33 -16.63
N SER A 34 -2.12 -6.19 -16.11
CA SER A 34 -2.67 -7.06 -15.06
C SER A 34 -4.19 -7.02 -15.09
N SER A 35 -4.82 -8.17 -14.86
CA SER A 35 -6.27 -8.30 -14.67
C SER A 35 -6.72 -7.90 -13.27
N GLU A 36 -5.81 -7.85 -12.31
CA GLU A 36 -6.09 -7.59 -10.90
C GLU A 36 -5.13 -6.54 -10.32
N ARG A 37 -5.57 -5.88 -9.25
CA ARG A 37 -4.72 -5.05 -8.39
C ARG A 37 -5.25 -5.08 -6.97
N TYR A 38 -4.43 -4.76 -5.99
CA TYR A 38 -4.96 -4.36 -4.70
C TYR A 38 -5.56 -2.95 -4.75
N PHE A 39 -6.58 -2.70 -3.92
CA PHE A 39 -7.26 -1.42 -3.83
C PHE A 39 -7.70 -1.14 -2.40
N LYS A 40 -7.23 -0.01 -1.87
CA LYS A 40 -7.50 0.46 -0.50
C LYS A 40 -7.18 -0.58 0.59
N VAL A 41 -6.06 -1.27 0.45
CA VAL A 41 -5.52 -2.12 1.53
C VAL A 41 -5.22 -1.23 2.74
N PRO A 42 -5.67 -1.55 3.96
CA PRO A 42 -5.45 -0.71 5.13
C PRO A 42 -3.96 -0.75 5.51
N LEU A 43 -3.17 0.26 5.18
CA LEU A 43 -1.77 0.37 5.58
C LEU A 43 -1.69 1.02 6.96
N CYS A 44 -0.93 0.40 7.86
CA CYS A 44 -0.66 1.00 9.16
C CYS A 44 0.00 2.38 8.99
N SER A 45 -0.51 3.38 9.72
CA SER A 45 0.00 4.75 9.68
C SER A 45 1.50 4.82 9.88
N LYS A 46 2.03 4.09 10.86
CA LYS A 46 3.46 4.02 11.17
C LYS A 46 4.33 3.62 9.96
N ASP A 47 3.94 2.56 9.24
CA ASP A 47 4.68 2.06 8.08
C ASP A 47 4.67 3.10 6.95
N CYS A 48 3.51 3.74 6.72
CA CYS A 48 3.38 4.82 5.74
C CYS A 48 4.20 6.07 6.12
N ASP A 49 4.16 6.46 7.39
CA ASP A 49 4.86 7.63 7.92
C ASP A 49 6.38 7.45 7.82
N GLU A 50 6.89 6.26 8.15
CA GLU A 50 8.30 5.91 8.02
C GLU A 50 8.75 5.88 6.55
N TRP A 51 7.92 5.33 5.65
CA TRP A 51 8.18 5.34 4.22
C TRP A 51 8.28 6.77 3.68
N PHE A 52 7.27 7.61 3.95
CA PHE A 52 7.29 9.00 3.49
C PHE A 52 8.45 9.78 4.09
N LYS A 53 8.74 9.60 5.38
CA LYS A 53 9.86 10.26 6.07
C LYS A 53 11.20 9.96 5.41
N ASP A 54 11.46 8.70 5.05
CA ASP A 54 12.70 8.29 4.39
C ASP A 54 12.78 8.77 2.94
N CYS A 55 11.64 9.04 2.30
CA CYS A 55 11.55 9.50 0.91
C CYS A 55 11.40 11.01 0.71
N LYS A 56 11.05 11.79 1.74
CA LYS A 56 10.61 13.20 1.60
C LYS A 56 11.53 14.11 0.79
N ASN A 57 12.84 13.85 0.81
CA ASN A 57 13.88 14.63 0.12
C ASN A 57 14.33 14.00 -1.22
N ASP A 58 13.85 12.81 -1.56
CA ASP A 58 14.02 12.22 -2.89
C ASP A 58 13.08 12.88 -3.90
N TYR A 59 13.27 12.58 -5.18
CA TYR A 59 12.56 13.25 -6.27
C TYR A 59 11.62 12.31 -7.03
N THR A 60 10.47 12.85 -7.43
CA THR A 60 9.52 12.26 -8.38
C THR A 60 9.07 13.33 -9.37
N CYS A 61 8.50 12.90 -10.49
CA CYS A 61 7.96 13.79 -11.53
C CYS A 61 6.48 13.55 -11.83
N VAL A 62 5.88 12.56 -11.16
CA VAL A 62 4.46 12.22 -11.29
C VAL A 62 3.87 11.94 -9.92
N TYR A 63 2.57 12.17 -9.79
CA TYR A 63 1.83 11.95 -8.55
C TYR A 63 1.35 10.50 -8.50
N ASN A 64 0.69 10.02 -9.56
CA ASN A 64 0.15 8.67 -9.67
C ASN A 64 1.04 7.77 -10.55
N TRP A 65 1.98 7.07 -9.91
CA TRP A 65 3.04 6.31 -10.60
C TRP A 65 2.51 5.26 -11.59
N PRO A 66 1.53 4.40 -11.24
CA PRO A 66 1.05 3.38 -12.17
C PRO A 66 0.32 3.92 -13.42
N ARG A 67 0.00 5.22 -13.46
CA ARG A 67 -0.81 5.82 -14.55
C ARG A 67 -0.09 6.91 -15.34
N GLU A 68 0.78 7.68 -14.68
CA GLU A 68 1.28 8.93 -15.23
C GLU A 68 2.68 8.82 -15.85
N PHE A 69 3.46 7.80 -15.51
CA PHE A 69 4.73 7.55 -16.20
C PHE A 69 4.52 7.20 -17.67
N LYS A 70 5.39 7.73 -18.54
CA LYS A 70 5.50 7.25 -19.93
C LYS A 70 6.41 6.02 -19.93
N PHE A 71 6.01 4.97 -20.66
CA PHE A 71 6.86 3.80 -20.86
C PHE A 71 7.62 3.92 -22.18
N GLN A 72 8.94 3.97 -22.12
CA GLN A 72 9.79 4.06 -23.30
C GLN A 72 11.02 3.16 -23.14
N LYS A 73 11.32 2.34 -24.16
CA LYS A 73 12.50 1.46 -24.21
C LYS A 73 12.65 0.57 -22.96
N GLY A 74 11.54 0.07 -22.40
CA GLY A 74 11.58 -0.83 -21.25
C GLY A 74 11.61 -0.13 -19.88
N HIS A 75 11.61 1.20 -19.83
CA HIS A 75 11.70 1.96 -18.59
C HIS A 75 10.60 3.01 -18.47
N ASN A 76 10.22 3.30 -17.23
CA ASN A 76 9.36 4.43 -16.89
C ASN A 76 10.17 5.73 -16.97
N ILE A 77 9.68 6.70 -17.72
CA ILE A 77 10.26 8.02 -17.88
C ILE A 77 9.25 9.11 -17.54
N CYS A 78 9.76 10.23 -17.06
CA CYS A 78 8.95 11.42 -16.77
C CYS A 78 8.30 11.98 -18.05
N PRO A 79 7.03 12.41 -18.01
CA PRO A 79 6.42 13.18 -19.09
C PRO A 79 7.23 14.45 -19.40
N GLU A 80 7.31 14.85 -20.67
CA GLU A 80 8.14 16.00 -21.13
C GLU A 80 7.84 17.32 -20.41
N ASN A 81 6.59 17.55 -20.00
CA ASN A 81 6.17 18.78 -19.31
C ASN A 81 6.08 18.61 -17.78
N SER A 82 6.61 17.52 -17.24
CA SER A 82 6.67 17.31 -15.80
C SER A 82 7.94 17.93 -15.20
N GLN A 83 7.84 18.37 -13.96
CA GLN A 83 8.99 18.86 -13.20
C GLN A 83 9.40 17.80 -12.17
N CYS A 84 10.70 17.62 -11.98
CA CYS A 84 11.22 16.82 -10.87
C CYS A 84 11.08 17.62 -9.58
N LEU A 85 10.13 17.21 -8.75
CA LEU A 85 9.86 17.78 -7.44
C LEU A 85 10.34 16.81 -6.36
N THR A 86 10.70 17.33 -5.19
CA THR A 86 10.88 16.46 -4.03
C THR A 86 9.56 15.77 -3.68
N PHE A 87 9.62 14.62 -3.02
CA PHE A 87 8.42 13.95 -2.54
C PHE A 87 7.62 14.85 -1.59
N SER A 88 8.28 15.69 -0.79
CA SER A 88 7.60 16.64 0.09
C SER A 88 6.86 17.76 -0.64
N GLU A 89 7.30 18.12 -1.85
CA GLU A 89 6.60 19.08 -2.71
C GLU A 89 5.46 18.40 -3.48
N MET A 90 5.65 17.14 -3.90
CA MET A 90 4.63 16.37 -4.63
C MET A 90 3.48 15.90 -3.72
N TYR A 91 3.81 15.40 -2.53
CA TYR A 91 2.88 14.78 -1.60
C TYR A 91 2.83 15.58 -0.30
N LYS A 92 1.65 16.11 0.03
CA LYS A 92 1.48 17.04 1.17
C LYS A 92 1.68 16.38 2.53
N THR A 93 1.38 15.08 2.62
CA THR A 93 1.45 14.28 3.85
C THR A 93 1.83 12.84 3.51
N ALA A 94 2.20 12.04 4.52
CA ALA A 94 2.40 10.61 4.34
C ALA A 94 1.13 9.92 3.80
N LYS A 95 -0.04 10.29 4.33
CA LYS A 95 -1.33 9.82 3.81
C LYS A 95 -1.50 10.13 2.31
N ASP A 96 -1.22 11.36 1.89
CA ASP A 96 -1.30 11.80 0.49
C ASP A 96 -0.37 10.96 -0.41
N PHE A 97 0.84 10.68 0.09
CA PHE A 97 1.81 9.82 -0.58
C PHE A 97 1.33 8.38 -0.74
N CYS A 98 0.97 7.70 0.36
CA CYS A 98 0.60 6.28 0.31
C CYS A 98 -0.75 6.05 -0.39
N GLU A 99 -1.69 7.00 -0.33
CA GLU A 99 -3.00 6.88 -1.00
C GLU A 99 -3.00 7.36 -2.46
N SER A 100 -1.87 7.85 -2.99
CA SER A 100 -1.75 8.54 -4.29
C SER A 100 -2.25 7.74 -5.50
N ASP A 101 -2.10 6.40 -5.49
CA ASP A 101 -2.57 5.51 -6.55
C ASP A 101 -3.78 4.64 -6.14
N HIS A 102 -4.29 4.86 -4.93
CA HIS A 102 -5.36 4.13 -4.24
C HIS A 102 -5.08 2.65 -3.95
N SER A 103 -3.84 2.20 -4.04
CA SER A 103 -3.45 0.85 -3.62
C SER A 103 -3.58 0.71 -2.11
N TRP A 104 -3.00 1.66 -1.39
CA TRP A 104 -3.09 1.74 0.06
C TRP A 104 -4.19 2.69 0.51
N LYS A 105 -4.68 2.44 1.72
CA LYS A 105 -5.54 3.31 2.52
C LYS A 105 -4.86 3.52 3.86
N TYR A 106 -4.46 4.76 4.14
CA TYR A 106 -3.85 5.13 5.42
C TYR A 106 -4.85 4.93 6.54
N THR A 107 -4.43 4.27 7.63
CA THR A 107 -5.29 4.06 8.80
C THR A 107 -4.51 4.04 10.10
N GLU A 108 -5.12 4.60 11.15
CA GLU A 108 -4.63 4.54 12.54
C GLU A 108 -5.31 3.40 13.33
N SER A 109 -6.14 2.61 12.66
CA SER A 109 -6.77 1.42 13.25
C SER A 109 -5.73 0.36 13.59
N GLU A 110 -5.91 -0.33 14.72
CA GLU A 110 -5.19 -1.56 15.07
C GLU A 110 -5.38 -2.68 14.03
N PHE A 111 -6.44 -2.58 13.21
CA PHE A 111 -6.69 -3.46 12.07
C PHE A 111 -6.10 -2.87 10.80
N CYS A 112 -4.79 -3.04 10.64
CA CYS A 112 -4.02 -2.56 9.50
C CYS A 112 -2.92 -3.55 9.13
N MET A 113 -2.58 -3.59 7.85
CA MET A 113 -1.49 -4.37 7.30
C MET A 113 -0.16 -3.67 7.55
N HIS A 114 0.81 -4.43 8.03
CA HIS A 114 2.21 -4.01 8.08
C HIS A 114 2.93 -4.54 6.84
N ILE A 115 3.74 -3.70 6.22
CA ILE A 115 4.67 -4.10 5.15
C ILE A 115 6.03 -4.46 5.73
N TRP A 116 6.37 -3.99 6.93
CA TRP A 116 7.59 -4.37 7.66
C TRP A 116 7.26 -5.35 8.80
N PHE A 117 7.56 -6.62 8.60
CA PHE A 117 7.38 -7.69 9.59
C PHE A 117 8.36 -8.83 9.34
N ASP A 118 8.58 -9.68 10.34
CA ASP A 118 9.56 -10.78 10.31
C ASP A 118 9.04 -12.07 9.63
N GLY A 119 7.79 -12.05 9.15
CA GLY A 119 7.11 -13.20 8.53
C GLY A 119 6.72 -14.32 9.51
N VAL A 120 7.12 -14.22 10.78
CA VAL A 120 6.82 -15.22 11.83
C VAL A 120 5.49 -14.89 12.51
N ALA A 121 5.17 -13.60 12.61
CA ALA A 121 3.96 -13.13 13.27
C ALA A 121 2.75 -13.01 12.32
N ASP A 122 1.61 -13.52 12.77
CA ASP A 122 0.35 -13.64 12.02
C ASP A 122 -0.46 -12.32 11.96
N PHE A 123 0.21 -11.15 12.02
CA PHE A 123 -0.47 -9.85 12.11
C PHE A 123 -1.39 -9.59 10.93
N ASN A 124 -0.86 -9.73 9.70
CA ASN A 124 -1.62 -9.49 8.47
C ASN A 124 -2.75 -10.51 8.27
N LYS A 125 -2.55 -11.76 8.71
CA LYS A 125 -3.60 -12.79 8.71
C LYS A 125 -4.77 -12.42 9.61
N LYS A 126 -4.52 -11.85 10.79
CA LYS A 126 -5.61 -11.38 11.67
C LYS A 126 -6.45 -10.30 11.00
N VAL A 127 -5.82 -9.42 10.24
CA VAL A 127 -6.50 -8.36 9.48
C VAL A 127 -7.35 -8.94 8.36
N SER A 128 -6.88 -9.99 7.69
CA SER A 128 -7.63 -10.64 6.60
C SER A 128 -8.82 -11.49 7.05
N ILE A 129 -8.88 -11.90 8.32
CA ILE A 129 -10.00 -12.71 8.84
C ILE A 129 -11.03 -11.89 9.63
N LEU A 130 -10.69 -10.68 10.05
CA LEU A 130 -11.57 -9.85 10.89
C LEU A 130 -12.93 -9.56 10.23
N PRO A 131 -13.03 -9.18 8.95
CA PRO A 131 -14.33 -8.95 8.31
C PRO A 131 -15.22 -10.20 8.33
N SER A 132 -14.62 -11.39 8.23
CA SER A 132 -15.33 -12.67 8.34
C SER A 132 -15.78 -12.95 9.77
N LEU A 133 -14.95 -12.66 10.79
CA LEU A 133 -15.31 -12.85 12.20
C LEU A 133 -16.45 -11.94 12.65
N LEU A 134 -16.45 -10.68 12.20
CA LEU A 134 -17.52 -9.71 12.51
C LEU A 134 -18.84 -10.04 11.79
N ALA A 135 -18.77 -10.80 10.69
CA ALA A 135 -19.94 -11.25 9.95
C ALA A 135 -20.58 -12.53 10.52
N LEU A 136 -19.93 -13.21 11.48
CA LEU A 136 -20.51 -14.36 12.15
C LEU A 136 -21.56 -13.90 13.18
N PRO A 137 -22.76 -14.51 13.21
CA PRO A 137 -23.73 -14.21 14.25
C PRO A 137 -23.12 -14.58 15.60
N SER A 138 -23.19 -13.66 16.58
CA SER A 138 -22.76 -13.92 17.95
C SER A 138 -23.55 -15.12 18.48
N THR A 139 -22.92 -16.29 18.58
CA THR A 139 -23.50 -17.39 19.33
C THR A 139 -23.46 -16.98 20.80
N SER A 140 -24.52 -16.33 21.28
CA SER A 140 -24.83 -16.34 22.70
C SER A 140 -25.06 -17.79 23.09
N SER A 141 -24.11 -18.36 23.83
CA SER A 141 -24.31 -19.62 24.52
C SER A 141 -25.42 -19.42 25.56
N THR A 142 -26.65 -19.79 25.20
CA THR A 142 -27.71 -19.98 26.19
C THR A 142 -27.37 -21.24 26.98
N PHE A 143 -26.68 -21.09 28.11
CA PHE A 143 -26.75 -22.07 29.18
C PHE A 143 -28.18 -22.03 29.74
N LEU A 144 -28.97 -23.05 29.46
CA LEU A 144 -30.17 -23.35 30.24
C LEU A 144 -29.82 -24.54 31.15
N TYR A 145 -29.91 -24.27 32.45
CA TYR A 145 -29.95 -25.25 33.54
C TYR A 145 -31.21 -26.11 33.45
#